data_AF-A0A2V3VSU3-F1
#
_entry.id   AF-A0A2V3VSU3-F1
#
_cell.length_a   1.000
_cell.length_b   1.000
_cell.length_c   1.000
_cell.angle_alpha   90.00
_cell.angle_beta   90.00
_cell.angle_gamma   90.00
#
_symmetry.space_group_name_H-M   'P 1'
#
loop_
_entity.id
_entity.type
_entity.pdbx_description
1 polymer ?
#
loop_
_entity_poly.entity_id
_entity_poly.type
_entity_poly.pdbx_seq_one_letter_code
_entity_poly.pdbx_strand_id
1 'polypeptide(L)' 'MDQYKFDVNHSKIIVDAIVEGYRDYIEHRKDRFKAMKISSAFAWTKGNFIESRLAENCVDLNFSYKLAKAGLTWN' A
#
# COMPACT_ATOMS: atom_id res chain seq x y z
N MET A 1 -18.72 -11.23 14.82
CA MET A 1 -17.97 -10.89 13.59
C MET A 1 -18.63 -9.75 12.81
N ASP A 2 -19.97 -9.67 12.77
CA ASP A 2 -20.65 -8.62 11.99
C ASP A 2 -20.34 -7.19 12.43
N GLN A 3 -20.10 -6.97 13.72
CA GLN A 3 -19.69 -5.64 14.24
C GLN A 3 -18.30 -5.16 13.76
N TYR A 4 -17.50 -6.05 13.15
CA TYR A 4 -16.16 -5.72 12.63
C TYR A 4 -16.15 -5.63 11.09
N LYS A 5 -17.30 -5.76 10.45
CA LYS A 5 -17.40 -5.60 9.00
C LYS A 5 -17.45 -4.11 8.66
N PHE A 6 -16.60 -3.71 7.73
CA PHE A 6 -16.83 -2.48 7.00
C PHE A 6 -18.15 -2.58 6.23
N ASP A 7 -18.81 -1.45 6.01
CA ASP A 7 -19.87 -1.43 5.01
C ASP A 7 -19.30 -1.74 3.63
N VAL A 8 -20.22 -2.02 2.71
CA VAL A 8 -19.89 -2.47 1.36
C VAL A 8 -19.09 -1.41 0.58
N ASN A 9 -19.37 -0.12 0.80
CA ASN A 9 -18.68 0.95 0.08
C ASN A 9 -17.24 1.10 0.57
N HIS A 10 -17.03 1.13 1.89
CA HIS A 10 -15.69 1.09 2.49
C HIS A 10 -14.92 -0.14 2.03
N SER A 11 -15.54 -1.32 2.05
CA SER A 11 -14.90 -2.57 1.60
C SER A 11 -14.44 -2.47 0.15
N LYS A 12 -15.30 -1.93 -0.73
CA LYS A 12 -14.97 -1.75 -2.14
C LYS A 12 -13.80 -0.81 -2.35
N ILE A 13 -13.81 0.36 -1.70
CA ILE A 13 -12.75 1.36 -1.83
C ILE A 13 -11.41 0.82 -1.33
N ILE A 14 -11.40 0.11 -0.20
CA ILE A 14 -10.20 -0.53 0.34
C ILE A 14 -9.63 -1.54 -0.67
N VAL A 15 -10.48 -2.39 -1.25
CA VAL A 15 -10.04 -3.39 -2.25
C VAL A 15 -9.51 -2.72 -3.51
N ASP A 16 -10.22 -1.71 -4.03
CA ASP A 16 -9.81 -0.97 -5.23
C ASP A 16 -8.44 -0.30 -4.99
N ALA A 17 -8.24 0.35 -3.84
CA ALA A 17 -6.95 0.97 -3.46
C ALA A 17 -5.80 -0.06 -3.36
N ILE A 18 -6.05 -1.25 -2.80
CA ILE A 18 -5.03 -2.31 -2.71
C ILE A 18 -4.63 -2.78 -4.12
N VAL A 19 -5.61 -3.00 -4.99
CA VAL A 19 -5.37 -3.45 -6.37
C VAL A 19 -4.60 -2.40 -7.16
N GLU A 20 -4.98 -1.14 -7.04
CA GLU A 20 -4.30 -0.01 -7.69
C GLU A 20 -2.85 0.12 -7.22
N GLY A 21 -2.62 0.20 -5.90
CA GLY A 21 -1.26 0.29 -5.35
C GLY A 21 -0.38 -0.90 -5.75
N TYR A 22 -0.96 -2.11 -5.83
CA TYR A 22 -0.20 -3.27 -6.30
C TYR A 22 0.16 -3.19 -7.78
N ARG A 23 -0.75 -2.72 -8.64
CA ARG A 23 -0.46 -2.51 -10.07
C ARG A 23 0.66 -1.49 -10.26
N ASP A 24 0.61 -0.38 -9.53
CA ASP A 24 1.64 0.66 -9.60
C ASP A 24 3.01 0.12 -9.18
N TYR A 25 3.06 -0.66 -8.11
CA TYR A 25 4.27 -1.35 -7.67
C TYR A 25 4.84 -2.25 -8.76
N ILE A 26 4.01 -3.03 -9.45
CA ILE A 26 4.46 -3.94 -10.51
C ILE A 26 5.06 -3.17 -11.68
N GLU A 27 4.44 -2.08 -12.12
CA GLU A 27 4.97 -1.27 -13.22
C GLU A 27 6.30 -0.62 -12.83
N HIS A 28 6.41 -0.08 -11.62
CA HIS A 28 7.69 0.45 -11.12
C HIS A 28 8.74 -0.66 -10.96
N ARG A 29 8.37 -1.84 -10.48
CA ARG A 29 9.30 -2.96 -10.31
C ARG A 29 9.88 -3.43 -11.65
N LYS A 30 9.04 -3.46 -12.70
CA LYS A 30 9.46 -3.76 -14.08
C LYS A 30 10.40 -2.69 -14.62
N ASP A 31 10.07 -1.41 -14.40
CA ASP A 31 10.94 -0.29 -14.81
C ASP A 31 12.32 -0.37 -14.13
N ARG A 32 12.36 -0.50 -12.80
CA ARG A 32 13.62 -0.60 -12.03
C ARG A 32 14.44 -1.83 -12.42
N PHE A 33 13.79 -2.94 -12.75
CA PHE A 33 14.48 -4.12 -13.28
C PHE A 33 15.20 -3.83 -14.60
N LYS A 34 14.58 -3.05 -15.50
CA LYS A 34 15.17 -2.69 -16.80
C LYS A 34 16.23 -1.59 -16.67
N ALA A 35 16.01 -0.60 -15.81
CA ALA A 35 16.84 0.60 -15.71
C ALA A 35 18.07 0.46 -14.81
N MET A 36 18.09 -0.52 -13.88
CA MET A 36 19.14 -0.64 -12.86
C MET A 36 19.79 -2.02 -12.87
N LYS A 37 21.14 -2.04 -12.77
CA LYS A 37 21.91 -3.28 -12.59
C LYS A 37 21.63 -3.97 -11.25
N ILE A 38 21.32 -3.20 -10.21
CA ILE A 38 20.97 -3.69 -8.86
C ILE A 38 19.62 -3.08 -8.49
N SER A 39 18.55 -3.88 -8.54
CA SER A 39 17.17 -3.44 -8.25
C SER A 39 16.44 -4.29 -7.22
N SER A 40 17.10 -5.31 -6.66
CA SER A 40 16.48 -6.29 -5.75
C SER A 40 15.88 -5.66 -4.49
N ALA A 41 16.49 -4.60 -3.95
CA ALA A 41 15.97 -3.87 -2.79
C ALA A 41 14.57 -3.30 -3.01
N PHE A 42 14.20 -2.98 -4.27
CA PHE A 42 12.87 -2.47 -4.59
C PHE A 42 11.76 -3.50 -4.33
N ALA A 43 12.08 -4.79 -4.21
CA ALA A 43 11.08 -5.81 -3.87
C ALA A 43 10.40 -5.56 -2.51
N TRP A 44 11.07 -4.82 -1.62
CA TRP A 44 10.59 -4.52 -0.26
C TRP A 44 9.69 -3.28 -0.20
N THR A 45 9.46 -2.59 -1.32
CA THR A 45 8.65 -1.36 -1.32
C THR A 45 7.19 -1.60 -1.67
N LYS A 46 6.75 -2.85 -1.93
CA LYS A 46 5.36 -3.17 -2.28
C LYS A 46 4.36 -2.61 -1.27
N GLY A 47 4.65 -2.76 0.02
CA GLY A 47 3.80 -2.24 1.10
C GLY A 47 3.59 -0.74 0.97
N ASN A 48 4.65 0.02 0.70
CA ASN A 48 4.58 1.48 0.55
C ASN A 48 3.60 1.92 -0.54
N PHE A 49 3.53 1.24 -1.69
CA PHE A 49 2.59 1.60 -2.75
C PHE A 49 1.13 1.35 -2.33
N ILE A 50 0.86 0.20 -1.72
CA ILE A 50 -0.49 -0.16 -1.26
C ILE A 50 -0.94 0.78 -0.13
N GLU A 51 -0.08 1.01 0.85
CA GLU A 51 -0.37 1.87 2.00
C GLU A 51 -0.53 3.33 1.60
N SER A 52 0.27 3.82 0.64
CA SER A 52 0.11 5.18 0.11
C SER A 52 -1.24 5.33 -0.60
N ARG A 53 -1.63 4.36 -1.43
CA ARG A 53 -2.93 4.39 -2.12
C ARG A 53 -4.11 4.32 -1.15
N LEU A 54 -4.00 3.53 -0.08
CA LEU A 54 -4.99 3.51 1.00
C LEU A 54 -5.05 4.85 1.74
N ALA A 55 -3.90 5.45 2.05
CA ALA A 55 -3.82 6.73 2.72
C ALA A 55 -4.41 7.87 1.88
N GLU A 56 -4.32 7.80 0.55
CA GLU A 56 -4.94 8.75 -0.38
C GLU A 56 -6.45 8.53 -0.50
N ASN A 57 -6.89 7.30 -0.78
CA ASN A 57 -8.28 7.00 -1.14
C ASN A 57 -9.22 6.93 0.08
N CYS A 58 -8.69 6.64 1.28
CA CYS A 58 -9.53 6.48 2.47
C CYS A 58 -9.67 7.76 3.31
N VAL A 59 -9.10 8.90 2.89
CA VAL A 59 -9.35 10.21 3.53
C VAL A 59 -10.85 10.53 3.51
N ASP A 60 -11.49 10.27 2.37
CA ASP A 60 -12.93 10.50 2.19
C ASP A 60 -13.80 9.57 3.06
N LEU A 61 -13.19 8.52 3.62
CA LEU A 61 -13.83 7.53 4.49
C LEU A 61 -13.59 7.78 5.98
N ASN A 62 -12.97 8.92 6.31
CA ASN A 62 -12.59 9.28 7.67
C ASN A 62 -11.59 8.30 8.32
N PHE A 63 -10.76 7.65 7.49
CA PHE A 63 -9.67 6.81 7.99
C PHE A 63 -8.47 7.71 8.30
N SER A 64 -7.76 7.38 9.38
CA SER A 64 -6.47 8.01 9.69
C SER A 64 -5.34 7.04 9.42
N TYR A 65 -4.22 7.56 8.93
CA TYR A 65 -2.98 6.81 8.84
C TYR A 65 -1.95 7.43 9.78
N LYS A 66 -1.02 6.59 10.22
CA LYS A 66 0.13 7.02 11.02
C LYS A 66 1.38 6.45 10.39
N LEU A 67 2.33 7.33 10.10
CA LEU A 67 3.65 6.89 9.66
C LEU A 67 4.33 6.15 10.82
N ALA A 68 4.73 4.91 10.56
CA ALA A 68 5.54 4.10 11.46
C ALA A 68 6.86 3.78 10.77
N LYS A 69 7.97 3.91 11.50
CA LYS A 69 9.26 3.46 11.00
C LYS A 69 9.36 1.96 11.23
N ALA A 70 9.53 1.19 10.17
CA ALA A 70 9.99 -0.18 10.29
C ALA A 70 11.47 -0.15 10.72
N GLY A 71 11.75 -0.19 12.02
CA GLY A 71 13.13 -0.37 12.48
C GLY A 71 13.61 0.38 13.72
N LEU A 72 12.86 0.36 14.83
CA LEU A 72 13.49 0.36 16.16
C LEU A 72 12.82 -0.69 17.06
N THR A 73 12.46 -1.85 16.51
CA THR A 73 11.91 -2.98 17.30
C THR A 73 12.99 -3.77 18.06
N TRP A 74 14.22 -3.26 18.14
CA TRP A 74 15.36 -3.89 18.83
C TRP A 74 16.01 -2.96 19.87
N ASN A 75 15.22 -2.13 20.55
CA ASN A 75 15.66 -1.42 21.76
C ASN A 75 15.07 -2.07 23.00
#